data_AF-A0A967LBZ5-F1
#
_entry.id   AF-A0A967LBZ5-F1
#
_cell.length_a   1.000
_cell.length_b   1.000
_cell.length_c   1.000
_cell.angle_alpha   90.00
_cell.angle_beta   90.00
_cell.angle_gamma   90.00
#
_symmetry.space_group_name_H-M   'P 1'
#
loop_
_entity.id
_entity.type
_entity.pdbx_description
1 polymer ?
#
loop_
_entity_poly.entity_id
_entity_poly.type
_entity_poly.pdbx_seq_one_letter_code
_entity_poly.pdbx_strand_id
1 'polypeptide(L)'
;MPTACLVFILLIFGSLHVRDAIAAPTGAELLRACESSLASDFKGNNGMMCEWYVTPCDCQLTMRPDIPRVCLPESFSTVALARKVVDGLSANPEMQTLAADLAAGLILSQYYSCDEDSNGGYQ
;
A
#
# COMPACT_ATOMS: atom_id res chain seq x y z
N MET A 1 -48.92 -22.94 -22.71
CA MET A 1 -47.50 -23.03 -22.29
C MET A 1 -46.80 -21.68 -22.55
N PRO A 2 -46.77 -20.72 -21.59
CA PRO A 2 -45.72 -19.68 -21.65
C PRO A 2 -45.29 -19.10 -20.27
N THR A 3 -45.25 -19.88 -19.18
CA THR A 3 -44.84 -19.36 -17.85
C THR A 3 -43.39 -19.67 -17.46
N ALA A 4 -42.68 -20.50 -18.23
CA ALA A 4 -41.33 -20.94 -17.87
C ALA A 4 -40.20 -19.94 -18.24
N CYS A 5 -40.41 -19.04 -19.20
CA CYS A 5 -39.34 -18.11 -19.64
C CYS A 5 -39.10 -16.93 -18.69
N LEU A 6 -40.10 -16.50 -17.91
CA LEU A 6 -39.99 -15.27 -17.11
C LEU A 6 -39.18 -15.45 -15.81
N VAL A 7 -39.05 -16.67 -15.31
CA VAL A 7 -38.32 -16.95 -14.06
C VAL A 7 -36.80 -16.92 -14.28
N PHE A 8 -36.32 -17.28 -15.47
CA PHE A 8 -34.89 -17.38 -15.74
C PHE A 8 -34.20 -16.01 -15.87
N ILE A 9 -34.93 -14.97 -16.27
CA ILE A 9 -34.37 -13.62 -16.48
C ILE A 9 -34.18 -12.87 -15.15
N LEU A 10 -35.01 -13.14 -14.13
CA LEU A 10 -34.89 -12.51 -12.80
C LEU A 10 -33.71 -13.03 -11.98
N LEU A 11 -33.19 -14.22 -12.28
CA LEU A 11 -32.05 -14.80 -11.55
C LEU A 11 -30.69 -14.27 -12.03
N ILE A 12 -30.57 -13.79 -13.27
CA ILE A 12 -29.28 -13.31 -13.82
C ILE A 12 -28.98 -11.87 -13.36
N PHE A 13 -30.00 -11.03 -13.14
CA PHE A 13 -29.82 -9.65 -12.67
C PHE A 13 -29.56 -9.52 -11.17
N GLY A 14 -29.76 -10.58 -10.38
CA GLY A 14 -29.54 -10.58 -8.92
C GLY A 14 -28.08 -10.74 -8.48
N SER A 15 -27.15 -11.08 -9.38
CA SER A 15 -25.74 -11.33 -9.04
C SER A 15 -24.82 -10.12 -9.25
N LEU A 16 -25.35 -8.96 -9.64
CA LEU A 16 -24.60 -7.71 -9.79
C LEU A 16 -24.49 -6.96 -8.45
N HIS A 17 -24.17 -7.64 -7.35
CA HIS A 17 -23.93 -7.01 -6.05
C HIS A 17 -22.72 -7.64 -5.36
N VAL A 18 -21.53 -7.17 -5.73
CA VAL A 18 -20.50 -6.72 -4.75
C VAL A 18 -19.70 -5.63 -5.46
N ARG A 19 -20.00 -4.36 -5.18
CA ARG A 19 -18.98 -3.32 -5.33
C ARG A 19 -18.08 -3.52 -4.13
N ASP A 20 -17.00 -4.28 -4.30
CA ASP A 20 -15.96 -4.36 -3.30
C ASP A 20 -15.47 -2.93 -3.07
N ALA A 21 -15.85 -2.34 -1.95
CA ALA A 21 -15.01 -1.35 -1.33
C ALA A 21 -13.73 -2.12 -0.99
N ILE A 22 -12.76 -2.11 -1.92
CA ILE A 22 -11.46 -2.74 -1.70
C ILE A 22 -10.86 -1.96 -0.54
N ALA A 23 -11.05 -2.48 0.67
CA ALA A 23 -10.41 -1.96 1.86
C ALA A 23 -8.92 -1.92 1.56
N ALA A 24 -8.26 -0.82 1.93
CA ALA A 24 -6.82 -0.75 1.82
C ALA A 24 -6.22 -1.99 2.51
N PRO A 25 -5.17 -2.59 1.92
CA PRO A 25 -4.50 -3.73 2.51
C PRO A 25 -3.95 -3.37 3.88
N THR A 26 -3.78 -4.39 4.71
CA THR A 26 -3.17 -4.28 6.03
C THR A 26 -1.65 -4.25 5.95
N GLY A 27 -0.98 -3.81 7.02
CA GLY A 27 0.46 -3.91 7.15
C GLY A 27 0.98 -5.35 7.03
N ALA A 28 0.22 -6.35 7.50
CA ALA A 28 0.57 -7.77 7.35
C ALA A 28 0.56 -8.23 5.88
N GLU A 29 -0.39 -7.74 5.08
CA GLU A 29 -0.46 -8.00 3.64
C GLU A 29 0.67 -7.29 2.91
N LEU A 30 0.97 -6.04 3.29
CA LEU A 30 2.10 -5.29 2.75
C LEU A 30 3.44 -5.98 3.06
N LEU A 31 3.65 -6.47 4.29
CA LEU A 31 4.86 -7.20 4.68
C LEU A 31 5.09 -8.39 3.75
N ARG A 32 4.08 -9.26 3.61
CA ARG A 32 4.15 -10.44 2.72
C ARG A 32 4.38 -10.05 1.26
N ALA A 33 3.71 -9.00 0.78
CA ALA A 33 3.88 -8.51 -0.57
C ALA A 33 5.31 -8.02 -0.81
N CYS A 34 5.88 -7.26 0.13
CA CYS A 34 7.24 -6.74 0.01
C CYS A 34 8.32 -7.81 0.15
N GLU A 35 8.17 -8.77 1.07
CA GLU A 35 9.08 -9.92 1.15
C GLU A 35 9.11 -10.71 -0.16
N SER A 36 7.93 -10.99 -0.72
CA SER A 36 7.78 -11.64 -2.03
C SER A 36 8.40 -10.80 -3.15
N SER A 37 8.25 -9.48 -3.11
CA SER A 37 8.75 -8.56 -4.15
C SER A 37 10.27 -8.46 -4.14
N LEU A 38 10.88 -8.41 -2.96
CA LEU A 38 12.33 -8.41 -2.79
C LEU A 38 12.99 -9.70 -3.33
N ALA A 39 12.28 -10.82 -3.30
CA ALA A 39 12.75 -12.09 -3.85
C ALA A 39 12.50 -12.24 -5.36
N SER A 40 11.59 -11.44 -5.95
CA SER A 40 11.11 -11.61 -7.32
C SER A 40 11.39 -10.40 -8.23
N ASP A 41 12.20 -9.45 -7.77
CA ASP A 41 12.53 -8.22 -8.50
C ASP A 41 11.27 -7.40 -8.83
N PHE A 42 10.36 -7.28 -7.84
CA PHE A 42 9.11 -6.50 -7.91
C PHE A 42 8.18 -6.89 -9.07
N LYS A 43 8.19 -8.16 -9.50
CA LYS A 43 7.31 -8.65 -10.57
C LYS A 43 5.93 -9.04 -10.03
N GLY A 44 4.91 -8.80 -10.86
CA GLY A 44 3.52 -9.21 -10.59
C GLY A 44 2.82 -8.34 -9.55
N ASN A 45 1.66 -8.81 -9.07
CA ASN A 45 0.76 -8.01 -8.23
C ASN A 45 1.38 -7.61 -6.88
N ASN A 46 2.13 -8.52 -6.25
CA ASN A 46 2.83 -8.22 -5.00
C ASN A 46 3.88 -7.11 -5.20
N GLY A 47 4.58 -7.15 -6.34
CA GLY A 47 5.55 -6.13 -6.75
C GLY A 47 4.92 -4.75 -6.85
N MET A 48 3.86 -4.64 -7.65
CA MET A 48 3.12 -3.39 -7.82
C MET A 48 2.56 -2.87 -6.50
N MET A 49 2.03 -3.77 -5.67
CA MET A 49 1.51 -3.42 -4.35
C MET A 49 2.62 -2.90 -3.44
N CYS A 50 3.73 -3.62 -3.32
CA CYS A 50 4.85 -3.19 -2.48
C CYS A 50 5.37 -1.83 -2.96
N GLU A 51 5.67 -1.69 -4.25
CA GLU A 51 6.14 -0.43 -4.83
C GLU A 51 5.19 0.73 -4.51
N TRP A 52 3.89 0.56 -4.76
CA TRP A 52 2.88 1.59 -4.51
C TRP A 52 2.88 2.13 -3.08
N TYR A 53 3.01 1.25 -2.08
CA TYR A 53 2.94 1.65 -0.67
C TYR A 53 4.28 2.13 -0.09
N VAL A 54 5.42 1.71 -0.66
CA VAL A 54 6.75 2.12 -0.16
C VAL A 54 7.30 3.37 -0.84
N THR A 55 6.63 3.86 -1.89
CA THR A 55 6.93 5.14 -2.54
C THR A 55 5.79 6.14 -2.33
N PRO A 56 5.59 6.65 -1.09
CA PRO A 56 4.54 7.61 -0.82
C PRO A 56 4.73 8.86 -1.68
N CYS A 57 3.65 9.33 -2.32
CA CYS A 57 3.62 10.58 -3.06
C CYS A 57 2.79 11.63 -2.30
N ASP A 58 3.18 12.90 -2.41
CA ASP A 58 2.47 14.02 -1.77
C ASP A 58 0.99 14.10 -2.16
N CYS A 59 0.62 13.53 -3.32
CA CYS A 59 -0.75 13.42 -3.80
C CYS A 59 -1.67 12.60 -2.87
N GLN A 60 -1.13 11.67 -2.07
CA GLN A 60 -1.90 10.85 -1.13
C GLN A 60 -2.17 11.57 0.20
N LEU A 61 -1.32 12.53 0.56
CA LEU A 61 -1.33 13.18 1.88
C LEU A 61 -2.48 14.18 2.04
N THR A 62 -2.97 14.76 0.93
CA THR A 62 -4.21 15.54 0.92
C THR A 62 -5.47 14.71 1.19
N MET A 63 -5.40 13.38 1.00
CA MET A 63 -6.53 12.47 1.25
C MET A 63 -6.49 11.82 2.64
N ARG A 64 -5.30 11.76 3.27
CA ARG A 64 -5.06 11.06 4.53
C ARG A 64 -4.13 11.88 5.45
N PRO A 65 -4.68 12.87 6.19
CA PRO A 65 -3.88 13.74 7.06
C PRO A 65 -3.33 13.02 8.30
N ASP A 66 -3.80 11.80 8.57
CA ASP A 66 -3.29 10.91 9.61
C ASP A 66 -1.93 10.28 9.27
N ILE A 67 -1.54 10.28 7.99
CA ILE A 67 -0.29 9.71 7.52
C ILE A 67 0.81 10.78 7.59
N PRO A 68 1.95 10.52 8.25
CA PRO A 68 3.04 11.47 8.31
C PRO A 68 3.60 11.77 6.91
N ARG A 69 4.07 13.01 6.73
CA ARG A 69 4.83 13.41 5.54
C ARG A 69 6.15 12.65 5.49
N VAL A 70 6.51 12.18 4.30
CA VAL A 70 7.78 11.48 4.02
C VAL A 70 8.51 12.25 2.93
N CYS A 71 9.70 12.78 3.23
CA CYS A 71 10.50 13.54 2.27
C CYS A 71 11.61 12.67 1.69
N LEU A 72 11.27 11.93 0.63
CA LEU A 72 12.25 11.13 -0.09
C LEU A 72 13.24 12.05 -0.86
N PRO A 73 14.53 11.67 -0.95
CA PRO A 73 15.49 12.37 -1.81
C PRO A 73 15.11 12.27 -3.30
N GLU A 74 15.65 13.16 -4.14
CA GLU A 74 15.37 13.17 -5.60
C GLU A 74 15.66 11.82 -6.27
N SER A 75 16.68 11.11 -5.78
CA SER A 75 16.95 9.74 -6.18
C SER A 75 16.78 8.81 -4.98
N PHE A 76 15.91 7.83 -5.12
CA PHE A 76 15.69 6.78 -4.12
C PHE A 76 15.67 5.42 -4.80
N SER A 77 15.88 4.37 -4.01
CA SER A 77 15.75 2.98 -4.45
C SER A 77 14.51 2.36 -3.83
N THR A 78 13.56 1.92 -4.66
CA THR A 78 12.36 1.18 -4.20
C THR A 78 12.75 -0.05 -3.38
N VAL A 79 13.84 -0.74 -3.76
CA VAL A 79 14.39 -1.88 -2.99
C VAL A 79 14.80 -1.45 -1.58
N ALA A 80 15.49 -0.31 -1.45
CA ALA A 80 15.93 0.19 -0.15
C ALA A 80 14.74 0.62 0.73
N LEU A 81 13.73 1.26 0.14
CA LEU A 81 12.50 1.64 0.84
C LEU A 81 11.71 0.40 1.30
N ALA A 82 11.55 -0.59 0.42
CA ALA A 82 10.89 -1.85 0.75
C ALA A 82 11.57 -2.60 1.89
N ARG A 83 12.92 -2.62 1.93
CA ARG A 83 13.67 -3.21 3.06
C ARG A 83 13.35 -2.50 4.38
N LYS A 84 13.37 -1.16 4.40
CA LYS A 84 13.02 -0.39 5.60
C LYS A 84 11.61 -0.70 6.09
N VAL A 85 10.65 -0.83 5.18
CA VAL A 85 9.25 -1.17 5.50
C VAL A 85 9.12 -2.60 6.01
N VAL A 86 9.78 -3.57 5.38
CA VAL A 86 9.82 -4.98 5.85
C VAL A 86 10.43 -5.07 7.24
N ASP A 87 11.57 -4.42 7.48
CA ASP A 87 12.24 -4.42 8.78
C ASP A 87 11.34 -3.79 9.86
N GLY A 88 10.71 -2.65 9.55
CA GLY A 88 9.80 -1.96 10.46
C GLY A 88 8.55 -2.77 10.79
N LEU A 89 7.89 -3.37 9.80
CA LEU A 89 6.69 -4.20 9.99
C LEU A 89 7.02 -5.50 10.74
N SER A 90 8.19 -6.09 10.49
CA SER A 90 8.64 -7.30 11.17
C SER A 90 8.98 -7.05 12.64
N ALA A 91 9.55 -5.87 12.94
CA ALA A 91 9.91 -5.49 14.30
C ALA A 91 8.72 -5.02 15.15
N ASN A 92 7.62 -4.58 14.54
CA ASN A 92 6.47 -3.96 15.22
C ASN A 92 5.15 -4.64 14.82
N PRO A 93 4.78 -5.77 15.46
CA PRO A 93 3.58 -6.55 15.10
C PRO A 93 2.27 -5.76 15.16
N GLU A 94 2.18 -4.74 16.01
CA GLU A 94 1.02 -3.85 16.10
C GLU A 94 0.79 -3.07 14.80
N MET A 95 1.86 -2.69 14.09
CA MET A 95 1.78 -1.97 12.81
C MET A 95 1.22 -2.86 11.70
N GLN A 96 1.29 -4.19 11.84
CA GLN A 96 0.76 -5.11 10.83
C GLN A 96 -0.77 -5.09 10.76
N THR A 97 -1.45 -4.60 11.81
CA THR A 97 -2.91 -4.47 11.84
C THR A 97 -3.41 -3.14 11.28
N LEU A 98 -2.52 -2.16 11.09
CA LEU A 98 -2.84 -0.87 10.50
C LEU A 98 -3.06 -1.01 8.99
N ALA A 99 -3.69 0.01 8.40
CA ALA A 99 -3.71 0.15 6.95
C ALA A 99 -2.27 0.32 6.41
N ALA A 100 -2.00 -0.28 5.26
CA ALA A 100 -0.67 -0.36 4.66
C ALA A 100 -0.03 1.01 4.42
N ASP A 101 -0.84 1.99 3.99
CA ASP A 101 -0.42 3.37 3.77
C ASP A 101 0.03 4.05 5.07
N LEU A 102 -0.74 3.91 6.14
CA LEU A 102 -0.41 4.44 7.45
C LEU A 102 0.83 3.76 8.03
N ALA A 103 0.91 2.42 7.98
CA ALA A 103 2.05 1.68 8.49
C ALA A 103 3.35 2.04 7.75
N ALA A 104 3.32 2.03 6.42
CA ALA A 104 4.48 2.40 5.60
C ALA A 104 4.89 3.85 5.84
N GLY A 105 3.94 4.79 5.91
CA GLY A 105 4.20 6.19 6.20
C GLY A 105 4.86 6.39 7.56
N LEU A 106 4.35 5.77 8.63
CA LEU A 106 4.92 5.83 9.98
C LEU A 106 6.33 5.24 10.07
N ILE A 107 6.62 4.18 9.32
CA ILE A 107 7.96 3.58 9.27
C ILE A 107 8.92 4.49 8.50
N LEU A 108 8.52 4.93 7.30
CA LEU A 108 9.38 5.73 6.43
C LEU A 108 9.65 7.13 7.00
N SER A 109 8.69 7.73 7.71
CA SER A 109 8.87 9.06 8.33
C SER A 109 9.95 9.08 9.42
N GLN A 110 10.32 7.93 9.98
CA GLN A 110 11.44 7.82 10.92
C GLN A 110 12.80 7.99 10.24
N TYR A 111 12.88 7.69 8.94
CA TYR A 111 14.10 7.79 8.14
C TYR A 111 14.15 9.04 7.27
N TYR A 112 12.98 9.56 6.89
CA TYR A 112 12.82 10.63 5.90
C TYR A 112 11.86 11.70 6.43
N SER A 113 12.17 12.28 7.59
CA SER A 113 11.41 13.41 8.12
C SER A 113 11.61 14.65 7.25
N CYS A 114 10.59 15.50 7.17
CA CYS A 114 10.57 16.70 6.33
C CYS A 114 11.11 17.95 7.04
N ASP A 115 11.99 17.80 8.04
CA ASP A 115 12.54 18.93 8.78
C ASP A 115 13.52 19.73 7.91
N GLU A 116 13.58 21.05 8.11
CA GLU A 116 14.33 22.00 7.26
C GLU A 116 15.85 21.69 7.17
N ASP A 117 16.39 20.89 8.10
CA ASP A 117 17.81 20.52 8.17
C ASP A 117 18.18 19.24 7.40
N SER A 118 17.19 18.52 6.83
CA SER A 118 17.42 17.27 6.09
C SER A 118 17.89 17.47 4.64
N ASN A 119 18.20 18.71 4.26
CA ASN A 119 18.81 19.09 2.98
C ASN A 119 20.34 18.85 2.98
N GLY A 120 20.77 17.69 3.45
CA GLY A 120 22.17 17.27 3.48
C GLY A 120 22.53 16.46 2.24
N GLY A 121 22.57 17.09 1.07
CA GLY A 121 22.97 16.37 -0.15
C GLY A 121 22.94 17.13 -1.48
N TYR A 122 23.19 18.44 -1.49
CA TYR A 122 23.63 19.11 -2.73
C TYR A 122 25.16 18.99 -2.85
N GLN A 123 25.63 17.92 -3.49
CA GLN A 123 26.93 17.88 -4.19
C GLN A 123 26.81 17.08 -5.48
#